data_AF-A0A7C2Q5K3-F1
#
_entry.id   AF-A0A7C2Q5K3-F1
#
_cell.length_a   1.000
_cell.length_b   1.000
_cell.length_c   1.000
_cell.angle_alpha   90.00
_cell.angle_beta   90.00
_cell.angle_gamma   90.00
#
_symmetry.space_group_name_H-M   'P 1'
#
loop_
_entity.id
_entity.type
_entity.pdbx_description
1 polymer ?
#
loop_
_entity_poly.entity_id
_entity_poly.type
_entity_poly.pdbx_seq_one_letter_code
_entity_poly.pdbx_strand_id
1 'polypeptide(L)' 'MQISFTKEQLELIAQKETFIAQKAALLREYKSYQNDLEFAQDDFEKGLITAKREKLAAQVRALGQQIREIESWENQA' A
#
# COMPACT_ATOMS: atom_id res chain seq x y z
N MET A 1 -20.76 -15.47 21.64
CA MET A 1 -19.44 -14.96 22.06
C MET A 1 -19.43 -13.50 21.66
N GLN A 2 -19.36 -12.55 22.59
CA GLN A 2 -19.29 -11.12 22.25
C GLN A 2 -17.85 -10.83 21.87
N ILE A 3 -17.58 -10.51 20.60
CA ILE A 3 -16.23 -10.18 20.15
C ILE A 3 -15.91 -8.77 20.66
N SER A 4 -14.85 -8.67 21.45
CA SER A 4 -14.33 -7.39 21.94
C SER A 4 -12.97 -7.17 21.31
N PHE A 5 -12.84 -6.12 20.52
CA PHE A 5 -11.57 -5.73 19.93
C PHE A 5 -10.60 -5.21 21.00
N THR A 6 -9.31 -5.47 20.79
CA THR A 6 -8.26 -4.82 21.60
C THR A 6 -8.17 -3.33 21.27
N LYS A 7 -7.57 -2.54 22.17
CA LYS A 7 -7.31 -1.12 21.91
C LYS A 7 -6.53 -0.90 20.61
N GLU A 8 -5.51 -1.74 20.37
CA GLU A 8 -4.69 -1.69 19.16
C GLU A 8 -5.49 -2.01 17.89
N GLN A 9 -6.38 -3.00 17.93
CA GLN A 9 -7.27 -3.30 16.80
C GLN A 9 -8.22 -2.14 16.50
N LEU A 10 -8.79 -1.50 17.53
CA LEU A 10 -9.65 -0.32 17.34
C LEU A 10 -8.90 0.85 16.72
N GLU A 11 -7.65 1.09 17.11
CA GLU A 11 -6.80 2.13 16.53
C GLU A 11 -6.46 1.84 15.05
N LEU A 12 -6.26 0.57 14.70
CA LEU A 12 -6.00 0.15 13.32
C LEU A 12 -7.27 0.20 12.45
N ILE A 13 -8.42 -0.22 12.98
CA ILE A 13 -9.73 -0.08 12.32
C ILE A 13 -10.01 1.40 12.02
N ALA A 14 -9.78 2.30 12.98
CA ALA A 14 -9.96 3.74 12.79
C ALA A 14 -9.03 4.33 11.71
N GLN A 15 -7.88 3.70 11.45
CA GLN A 15 -6.92 4.13 10.43
C GLN A 15 -7.14 3.49 9.05
N LYS A 16 -8.07 2.54 8.91
CA LYS A 16 -8.31 1.80 7.66
C LYS A 16 -8.48 2.71 6.44
N GLU A 17 -9.32 3.74 6.55
CA GLU A 17 -9.55 4.71 5.47
C GLU A 17 -8.27 5.49 5.10
N THR A 18 -7.43 5.79 6.09
CA THR A 18 -6.13 6.42 5.86
C THR A 18 -5.20 5.47 5.10
N PHE A 19 -5.15 4.19 5.47
CA PHE A 19 -4.36 3.18 4.75
C PHE A 19 -4.85 2.97 3.31
N ILE A 20 -6.17 3.00 3.07
CA ILE A 20 -6.76 2.94 1.73
C ILE A 20 -6.31 4.14 0.90
N ALA A 21 -6.40 5.35 1.45
CA ALA A 21 -5.97 6.57 0.77
C ALA A 21 -4.46 6.55 0.45
N GLN A 22 -3.62 6.13 1.40
CA GLN A 22 -2.18 6.00 1.21
C GLN A 22 -1.85 4.96 0.13
N LYS A 23 -2.50 3.79 0.16
CA LYS A 23 -2.32 2.75 -0.86
C LYS A 23 -2.69 3.28 -2.25
N ALA A 24 -3.77 4.04 -2.37
CA ALA A 24 -4.19 4.65 -3.64
C ALA A 24 -3.18 5.69 -4.14
N ALA A 25 -2.63 6.52 -3.25
CA ALA A 25 -1.60 7.50 -3.58
C ALA A 25 -0.32 6.81 -4.10
N LEU A 26 0.18 5.81 -3.38
CA LEU A 26 1.35 5.03 -3.78
C LEU A 26 1.14 4.30 -5.10
N LEU A 27 -0.07 3.80 -5.36
CA LEU A 27 -0.39 3.16 -6.64
C LEU A 27 -0.40 4.16 -7.81
N ARG A 28 -0.81 5.41 -7.58
CA ARG A 28 -0.72 6.47 -8.59
C ARG A 28 0.73 6.80 -8.90
N GLU A 29 1.56 6.96 -7.88
CA GLU A 29 3.01 7.21 -8.06
C GLU A 29 3.70 6.03 -8.76
N TYR A 30 3.36 4.78 -8.39
CA TYR A 30 3.89 3.59 -9.05
C TYR A 30 3.58 3.57 -10.55
N LYS A 31 2.39 4.06 -10.93
CA LYS A 31 1.94 4.16 -12.32
C LYS A 31 2.59 5.32 -13.06
N SER A 32 2.89 6.45 -12.40
CA SER A 32 3.56 7.58 -13.07
C SER A 32 4.97 7.21 -13.56
N TYR A 33 5.69 6.37 -12.81
CA TYR A 33 7.01 5.86 -13.23
C TYR A 33 6.98 4.97 -14.50
N GLN A 34 5.80 4.58 -15.00
CA GLN A 34 5.71 3.88 -16.28
C GLN A 34 6.15 4.77 -17.44
N ASN A 35 5.75 6.05 -17.43
CA ASN A 35 6.18 7.01 -18.43
C ASN A 35 7.69 7.28 -18.29
N ASP A 36 8.17 7.44 -17.05
CA ASP A 36 9.60 7.68 -16.81
C ASP A 36 10.46 6.53 -17.36
N LEU A 37 10.01 5.27 -17.26
CA LEU A 37 10.71 4.12 -17.85
C LEU A 37 10.73 4.14 -19.38
N GLU A 38 9.66 4.61 -20.01
CA GLU A 38 9.55 4.72 -21.46
C GLU A 38 10.55 5.73 -22.02
N PHE A 39 10.79 6.83 -21.29
CA PHE A 39 11.68 7.92 -21.70
C PHE A 39 13.09 7.86 -21.11
N ALA A 40 13.40 6.83 -20.32
CA ALA A 40 14.72 6.69 -19.70
C ALA A 40 15.82 6.55 -20.77
N GLN A 41 16.86 7.38 -20.67
CA GLN A 41 17.88 7.56 -21.70
C GLN A 41 18.97 6.51 -21.65
N ASP A 42 19.21 5.91 -20.49
CA ASP A 42 20.22 4.88 -20.27
C ASP A 42 19.77 3.82 -19.27
N ASP A 43 20.59 2.77 -19.14
CA ASP A 43 20.31 1.64 -18.24
C ASP A 43 20.43 2.02 -16.77
N PHE A 44 21.19 3.06 -16.43
CA PHE A 44 21.32 3.55 -15.06
C PHE A 44 20.01 4.22 -14.61
N GLU A 45 19.45 5.10 -15.42
CA GLU A 45 18.16 5.75 -15.19
C GLU A 45 17.04 4.72 -15.12
N LYS A 46 17.01 3.74 -16.04
CA LYS A 46 16.06 2.61 -15.98
C LYS A 46 16.19 1.83 -14.67
N GLY A 47 17.42 1.56 -14.23
CA GLY A 47 17.70 0.87 -12.97
C GLY A 47 17.15 1.65 -11.76
N LEU A 48 17.38 2.96 -11.71
CA LEU A 48 16.87 3.82 -10.64
C LEU A 48 15.34 3.87 -10.60
N ILE A 49 14.69 4.02 -11.75
CA ILE A 49 13.23 4.07 -11.83
C ILE A 49 12.64 2.70 -11.46
N THR A 50 13.26 1.60 -11.90
CA THR A 50 12.84 0.24 -11.54
C THR A 50 12.91 0.03 -10.03
N ALA A 51 14.02 0.41 -9.38
CA ALA A 51 14.16 0.31 -7.93
C ALA A 51 13.11 1.13 -7.16
N LYS A 52 12.78 2.34 -7.64
CA LYS A 52 11.69 3.17 -7.07
C LYS A 52 10.34 2.47 -7.19
N ARG A 53 10.02 1.91 -8.35
CA ARG A 53 8.78 1.15 -8.58
C ARG A 53 8.69 -0.07 -7.69
N GLU A 54 9.77 -0.83 -7.54
CA GLU A 54 9.80 -2.01 -6.65
C GLU A 54 9.53 -1.65 -5.19
N LYS A 55 10.12 -0.56 -4.71
CA LYS A 55 9.87 -0.04 -3.35
C LYS A 55 8.41 0.33 -3.16
N LEU A 56 7.81 1.06 -4.10
CA LEU A 56 6.39 1.40 -4.05
C LEU A 56 5.51 0.15 -4.10
N ALA A 57 5.83 -0.83 -4.95
CA ALA A 57 5.09 -2.08 -5.02
C ALA A 57 5.15 -2.87 -3.69
N ALA A 58 6.28 -2.85 -2.98
CA ALA A 58 6.39 -3.43 -1.64
C ALA A 58 5.47 -2.71 -0.64
N GLN A 59 5.47 -1.38 -0.63
CA GLN A 59 4.61 -0.59 0.27
C GLN A 59 3.11 -0.80 -0.02
N VAL A 60 2.72 -0.83 -1.30
CA VAL A 60 1.33 -1.11 -1.71
C VAL A 60 0.89 -2.50 -1.26
N ARG A 61 1.77 -3.51 -1.35
CA ARG A 61 1.49 -4.88 -0.89
C ARG A 61 1.32 -4.93 0.62
N ALA A 62 2.20 -4.28 1.38
CA ALA A 62 2.14 -4.23 2.84
C ALA A 62 0.83 -3.58 3.32
N LEU A 63 0.48 -2.40 2.80
CA LEU A 63 -0.79 -1.74 3.11
C LEU A 63 -1.99 -2.60 2.70
N GLY A 64 -1.92 -3.25 1.54
CA GLY A 64 -2.95 -4.17 1.09
C GLY A 64 -3.16 -5.37 2.02
N GLN A 65 -2.10 -5.86 2.66
CA GLN A 65 -2.20 -6.92 3.66
C GLN A 65 -2.82 -6.41 4.96
N GLN A 66 -2.38 -5.25 5.45
CA GLN A 66 -2.95 -4.62 6.66
C GLN A 66 -4.44 -4.33 6.51
N ILE A 67 -4.87 -3.80 5.37
CA ILE A 67 -6.30 -3.54 5.10
C ILE A 67 -7.11 -4.84 5.14
N ARG A 68 -6.63 -5.92 4.51
CA ARG A 68 -7.31 -7.22 4.52
C ARG A 68 -7.38 -7.83 5.92
N GLU A 69 -6.36 -7.63 6.72
CA GLU A 69 -6.33 -8.08 8.11
C GLU A 69 -7.41 -7.36 8.92
N ILE A 70 -7.50 -6.03 8.79
CA ILE A 70 -8.57 -5.22 9.40
C ILE A 70 -9.95 -5.69 8.95
N GLU A 71 -10.14 -5.87 7.63
CA GLU A 71 -11.40 -6.39 7.07
C GLU A 71 -11.76 -7.78 7.61
N SER A 72 -10.77 -8.62 7.90
CA SER A 72 -11.00 -9.93 8.51
C SER A 72 -11.53 -9.82 9.93
N TRP A 73 -11.08 -8.83 10.71
CA TRP A 73 -11.59 -8.56 12.06
C TRP A 73 -13.03 -8.04 12.01
N GLU A 74 -13.31 -7.11 11.10
CA GLU A 74 -14.65 -6.54 10.91
C GLU A 74 -15.68 -7.57 10.47
N ASN A 75 -15.29 -8.53 9.62
CA ASN A 75 -16.18 -9.62 9.15
C ASN A 75 -16.40 -10.73 10.19
N GLN A 76 -15.53 -10.81 11.21
CA GLN A 76 -15.65 -11.80 12.27
C GLN A 76 -16.51 -11.30 13.44
N ALA A 77 -16.65 -9.98 13.61
CA ALA A 77 -17.42 -9.32 14.68
C ALA A 77 -18.94 -9.43 14.49
#